data_AF-A0A505DAZ8-F1
#
_entry.id   AF-A0A505DAZ8-F1
#
_cell.length_a   1.000
_cell.length_b   1.000
_cell.length_c   1.000
_cell.angle_alpha   90.00
_cell.angle_beta   90.00
_cell.angle_gamma   90.00
#
_symmetry.space_group_name_H-M   'P 1'
#
loop_
_entity.id
_entity.type
_entity.pdbx_description
1 polymer ?
#
loop_
_entity_poly.entity_id
_entity_poly.type
_entity_poly.pdbx_seq_one_letter_code
_entity_poly.pdbx_strand_id
1 'polypeptide(L)' 'MAPIPTPSAEPQDNPDAYVGMDESSAEQAARERGWSPVRKLPPGAIITMEYMSGRLNFEISDGRVKRCWKG' A
#
# COMPACT_ATOMS: atom_id res chain seq x y z
N MET A 1 17.48 23.64 13.95
CA MET A 1 17.31 22.33 13.30
C MET A 1 15.82 22.11 13.11
N ALA A 2 15.37 21.79 11.90
CA ALA A 2 14.01 21.28 11.72
C ALA A 2 13.94 19.87 12.32
N PRO A 3 12.84 19.47 12.98
CA PRO A 3 12.70 18.12 13.51
C PRO A 3 12.74 17.12 12.36
N ILE A 4 13.56 16.08 12.51
CA ILE A 4 13.56 14.94 11.58
C ILE A 4 12.21 14.26 11.79
N PRO A 5 11.35 14.15 10.75
CA PRO A 5 10.11 13.42 10.90
C PRO A 5 10.45 11.97 11.27
N THR A 6 10.00 11.53 12.44
CA THR A 6 10.02 10.11 12.79
C THR A 6 9.23 9.37 11.72
N PRO A 7 9.83 8.40 11.01
CA PRO A 7 9.09 7.59 10.06
C PRO A 7 7.92 6.94 10.80
N SER A 8 6.71 7.08 10.26
CA SER A 8 5.53 6.42 10.82
C SER A 8 5.83 4.93 10.96
N ALA A 9 5.56 4.38 12.13
CA ALA A 9 5.68 2.95 12.37
C ALA A 9 4.84 2.20 11.32
N GLU A 10 5.45 1.24 10.63
CA GLU A 10 4.71 0.41 9.69
C GLU A 10 3.58 -0.32 10.43
N PRO A 11 2.34 -0.30 9.90
CA PRO A 11 1.28 -1.12 10.44
C PRO A 11 1.72 -2.60 10.51
N GLN A 12 1.46 -3.22 11.67
CA GLN A 12 1.58 -4.68 11.89
C GLN A 12 0.40 -5.40 11.22
N ASP A 13 0.30 -5.21 9.91
CA ASP A 13 -0.79 -5.69 9.09
C ASP A 13 -0.26 -6.63 8.00
N ASN A 14 -1.11 -7.55 7.55
CA ASN A 14 -0.78 -8.55 6.54
C ASN A 14 -1.23 -8.09 5.14
N PRO A 15 -0.30 -7.75 4.22
CA PRO A 15 -0.63 -7.35 2.85
C PRO A 15 -1.49 -8.36 2.08
N ASP A 16 -1.34 -9.67 2.34
CA ASP A 16 -2.11 -10.70 1.64
C ASP A 16 -3.61 -10.64 1.94
N ALA A 17 -4.01 -10.02 3.04
CA ALA A 17 -5.43 -9.85 3.41
C ALA A 17 -6.22 -8.97 2.42
N TYR A 18 -5.53 -8.18 1.59
CA TYR A 18 -6.16 -7.30 0.62
C TYR A 18 -6.39 -7.97 -0.74
N VAL A 19 -5.73 -9.09 -1.03
CA VAL A 19 -5.83 -9.76 -2.33
C VAL A 19 -7.26 -10.25 -2.59
N GLY A 20 -7.80 -9.92 -3.76
CA GLY A 20 -9.17 -10.23 -4.17
C GLY A 20 -10.22 -9.19 -3.77
N MET A 21 -9.88 -8.26 -2.86
CA MET A 21 -10.76 -7.13 -2.53
C MET A 21 -10.92 -6.19 -3.73
N ASP A 22 -12.07 -5.51 -3.77
CA ASP A 22 -12.27 -4.35 -4.65
C ASP A 22 -11.26 -3.24 -4.32
N GLU A 23 -10.77 -2.55 -5.35
CA GLU A 23 -9.78 -1.49 -5.24
C GLU A 23 -10.16 -0.40 -4.21
N SER A 24 -11.43 0.04 -4.21
CA SER A 24 -11.89 1.10 -3.31
C SER A 24 -12.02 0.61 -1.88
N SER A 25 -12.54 -0.60 -1.68
CA SER A 25 -12.65 -1.22 -0.35
C SER A 25 -11.27 -1.51 0.23
N ALA A 26 -10.32 -2.00 -0.57
CA ALA A 26 -8.95 -2.26 -0.15
C ALA A 26 -8.24 -0.98 0.27
N GLU A 27 -8.39 0.11 -0.50
CA GLU A 27 -7.79 1.40 -0.17
C GLU A 27 -8.33 1.98 1.14
N GLN A 28 -9.65 1.94 1.35
CA GLN A 28 -10.24 2.40 2.62
C GLN A 28 -9.75 1.57 3.80
N ALA A 29 -9.83 0.23 3.70
CA ALA A 29 -9.36 -0.66 4.75
C ALA A 29 -7.86 -0.47 5.04
N ALA A 30 -7.04 -0.18 4.02
CA ALA A 30 -5.62 0.12 4.21
C ALA A 30 -5.41 1.42 5.00
N ARG A 31 -6.13 2.49 4.65
CA ARG A 31 -6.08 3.76 5.37
C ARG A 31 -6.54 3.63 6.82
N GLU A 32 -7.62 2.88 7.07
CA GLU A 32 -8.11 2.60 8.43
C GLU A 32 -7.08 1.85 9.27
N ARG A 33 -6.26 1.00 8.64
CA ARG A 33 -5.14 0.31 9.30
C ARG A 33 -3.86 1.14 9.40
N GLY A 34 -3.90 2.40 8.98
CA GLY A 34 -2.79 3.34 9.10
C GLY A 34 -1.81 3.34 7.92
N TRP A 35 -2.12 2.64 6.82
CA TRP A 35 -1.33 2.73 5.60
C TRP A 35 -1.55 4.09 4.91
N SER A 36 -0.46 4.82 4.70
CA SER A 36 -0.47 6.07 3.95
C SER A 36 0.96 6.43 3.48
N PRO A 37 1.20 6.64 2.17
CA PRO A 37 0.23 6.59 1.09
C PRO A 37 -0.11 5.16 0.64
N VAL A 38 -1.27 4.97 0.00
CA VAL A 38 -1.63 3.72 -0.71
C VAL A 38 -1.49 3.98 -2.21
N ARG A 39 -0.61 3.24 -2.89
CA ARG A 39 -0.35 3.37 -4.32
C ARG A 39 -0.98 2.22 -5.08
N LYS A 40 -1.64 2.52 -6.19
CA LYS A 40 -2.27 1.54 -7.07
C LYS A 40 -1.55 1.49 -8.39
N LEU A 41 -1.29 0.29 -8.89
CA LEU A 41 -0.47 0.04 -10.06
C LEU A 41 -1.21 -0.94 -10.99
N PRO A 42 -1.15 -0.74 -12.32
CA PRO A 42 -1.62 -1.76 -13.25
C PRO A 42 -0.72 -3.01 -13.21
N PRO A 43 -1.18 -4.16 -13.71
CA PRO A 43 -0.40 -5.38 -13.73
C PRO A 43 0.88 -5.21 -14.54
N GLY A 44 2.02 -5.62 -13.98
CA GLY A 44 3.31 -5.53 -14.64
C GLY A 44 3.92 -4.11 -14.72
N ALA A 45 3.40 -3.14 -13.96
CA ALA A 45 4.00 -1.82 -13.88
C ALA A 45 5.46 -1.89 -13.39
N ILE A 46 6.39 -1.33 -14.16
CA ILE A 46 7.79 -1.19 -13.76
C ILE A 46 7.93 0.09 -12.94
N ILE A 47 8.24 -0.07 -11.66
CA ILE A 47 8.42 1.02 -10.70
C ILE A 47 9.84 0.98 -10.13
N THR A 48 10.36 2.14 -9.75
CA THR A 48 11.56 2.19 -8.92
C THR A 48 11.25 1.64 -7.53
N MET A 49 12.14 0.81 -7.00
CA MET A 49 12.04 0.19 -5.68
C MET A 49 12.47 1.14 -4.54
N GLU A 50 12.14 2.43 -4.66
CA GLU A 50 12.34 3.33 -3.51
C GLU A 50 11.50 2.82 -2.36
N TYR A 51 12.07 2.65 -1.17
CA TYR A 51 11.35 2.22 0.02
C TYR A 51 10.75 3.43 0.73
N MET A 52 9.48 3.35 1.14
CA MET A 52 8.78 4.39 1.88
C MET A 52 7.97 3.78 3.01
N SER A 53 8.48 3.89 4.24
CA SER A 53 7.80 3.40 5.44
C SER A 53 6.35 3.88 5.51
N GLY A 54 5.42 2.95 5.73
CA GLY A 54 3.98 3.24 5.79
C GLY A 54 3.29 3.28 4.42
N ARG A 55 4.01 3.09 3.32
CA ARG A 55 3.42 2.94 1.98
C ARG A 55 2.99 1.50 1.74
N LEU A 56 1.80 1.37 1.17
CA LEU A 56 1.28 0.09 0.66
C LEU A 56 1.10 0.21 -0.86
N ASN A 57 1.49 -0.82 -1.59
CA ASN A 57 1.28 -0.93 -3.03
C ASN A 57 0.24 -2.01 -3.33
N PHE A 58 -0.70 -1.70 -4.22
CA PHE A 58 -1.60 -2.66 -4.83
C PHE A 58 -1.31 -2.78 -6.31
N GLU A 59 -1.20 -4.01 -6.79
CA GLU A 59 -1.40 -4.32 -8.21
C GLU A 59 -2.89 -4.59 -8.41
N ILE A 60 -3.53 -3.79 -9.26
CA ILE A 60 -4.96 -3.88 -9.54
C ILE A 60 -5.17 -4.47 -10.93
N SER A 61 -6.01 -5.49 -11.04
CA SER A 61 -6.53 -6.02 -12.30
C SER A 61 -8.04 -6.17 -12.17
N ASP A 62 -8.78 -5.73 -13.19
CA ASP A 62 -10.24 -5.88 -13.23
C ASP A 62 -10.93 -5.25 -12.01
N GLY A 63 -10.42 -4.11 -11.53
CA GLY A 63 -10.91 -3.41 -10.34
C GLY A 63 -10.64 -4.12 -9.01
N ARG A 64 -9.81 -5.18 -9.00
CA ARG A 64 -9.49 -5.97 -7.81
C ARG A 64 -8.00 -6.04 -7.56
N VAL A 65 -7.63 -6.16 -6.29
CA VAL A 65 -6.25 -6.36 -5.88
C VAL A 65 -5.79 -7.76 -6.31
N LYS A 66 -4.80 -7.83 -7.21
CA LYS A 66 -4.12 -9.08 -7.58
C LYS A 66 -2.93 -9.36 -6.68
N ARG A 67 -2.20 -8.32 -6.29
CA ARG A 67 -1.03 -8.41 -5.41
C ARG A 67 -1.00 -7.20 -4.50
N CYS A 68 -0.46 -7.38 -3.30
CA CYS A 68 -0.28 -6.33 -2.32
C CYS A 68 1.09 -6.47 -1.67
N TRP A 69 1.84 -5.37 -1.54
CA TRP A 69 3.14 -5.40 -0.90
C TRP A 69 3.49 -4.05 -0.27
N LYS A 70 4.31 -4.13 0.80
CA LYS A 70 4.85 -2.95 1.48
C LYS A 70 5.85 -2.25 0.57
N GLY A 71 5.80 -0.92 0.59
CA GLY A 71 6.51 -0.05 -0.36
C GLY A 71 7.56 0.81 0.25
#